data_AF-A0A4D6J8S5-F1
#
_entry.id   AF-A0A4D6J8S5-F1
#
_cell.length_a   1.000
_cell.length_b   1.000
_cell.length_c   1.000
_cell.angle_alpha   90.00
_cell.angle_beta   90.00
_cell.angle_gamma   90.00
#
_symmetry.space_group_name_H-M   'P 1'
#
loop_
_entity.id
_entity.type
_entity.pdbx_description
1 polymer ?
#
loop_
_entity_poly.entity_id
_entity_poly.type
_entity_poly.pdbx_seq_one_letter_code
_entity_poly.pdbx_strand_id
1 'polypeptide(L)' 'GKARRTTIADPATARPADLVQRRFGPPAPNRLWVADLTYVSTWAGFAYVAFVTDAYARRILGWRVASTMAT' A
#
# COMPACT_ATOMS: atom_id res chain seq x y z
N GLY A 1 3.17 8.02 19.71
CA GLY A 1 2.58 6.74 19.25
C GLY A 1 3.66 5.67 19.26
N LYS A 2 3.31 4.42 19.56
CA LYS A 2 4.26 3.30 19.60
C LYS A 2 4.72 2.99 18.16
N ALA A 3 6.03 2.92 17.91
CA ALA A 3 6.53 2.52 16.59
C ALA A 3 6.28 1.02 16.38
N ARG A 4 5.72 0.63 15.23
CA ARG A 4 5.51 -0.77 14.85
C ARG A 4 6.33 -1.06 13.61
N ARG A 5 7.22 -2.06 13.70
CA ARG A 5 7.88 -2.60 12.52
C ARG A 5 6.92 -3.55 11.83
N THR A 6 6.56 -3.22 10.60
CA THR A 6 5.48 -3.88 9.86
C THR A 6 6.03 -4.78 8.77
N THR A 7 7.14 -4.37 8.15
CA THR A 7 7.84 -5.16 7.13
C THR A 7 9.13 -5.74 7.70
N ILE A 8 9.23 -7.06 7.67
CA ILE A 8 10.48 -7.79 7.88
C ILE A 8 10.88 -8.32 6.52
N ALA A 9 11.99 -7.80 5.98
CA ALA A 9 12.50 -8.28 4.70
C ALA A 9 13.13 -9.67 4.89
N ASP A 10 12.79 -10.60 4.00
CA ASP A 10 13.48 -11.88 3.89
C ASP A 10 14.47 -11.82 2.70
N PRO A 11 15.79 -11.85 2.93
CA PRO A 11 16.79 -11.82 1.87
C PRO A 11 16.76 -13.04 0.95
N ALA A 12 16.22 -14.17 1.41
CA ALA A 12 16.13 -15.40 0.62
C ALA A 12 14.94 -15.39 -0.35
N THR A 13 13.99 -14.47 -0.17
CA THR A 13 12.81 -14.37 -1.05
C THR A 13 13.20 -13.74 -2.40
N ALA A 14 12.80 -14.39 -3.49
CA ALA A 14 12.97 -13.87 -4.83
C ALA A 14 12.28 -12.51 -4.98
N ARG A 15 13.00 -11.51 -5.51
CA ARG A 15 12.43 -10.19 -5.73
C ARG A 15 11.32 -10.27 -6.79
N PRO A 16 10.18 -9.61 -6.57
CA PRO A 16 9.13 -9.55 -7.59
C PRO A 16 9.64 -8.85 -8.84
N ALA A 17 9.13 -9.28 -10.00
CA ALA A 17 9.44 -8.64 -11.27
C ALA A 17 8.90 -7.19 -11.31
N ASP A 18 9.67 -6.28 -11.90
CA ASP A 18 9.23 -4.92 -12.15
C ASP A 18 8.36 -4.87 -13.42
N LEU A 19 7.06 -5.11 -13.23
CA LEU A 19 6.09 -5.12 -14.33
C LEU A 19 5.87 -3.74 -14.95
N VAL A 20 6.23 -2.66 -14.24
CA VAL A 20 6.06 -1.28 -14.70
C VAL A 20 7.34 -0.69 -15.29
N GLN A 21 8.45 -1.42 -15.24
CA GLN A 21 9.75 -1.00 -15.77
C GLN A 21 10.16 0.40 -15.27
N ARG A 22 9.96 0.66 -13.97
CA ARG A 22 10.15 1.97 -13.31
C ARG A 22 9.40 3.16 -13.95
N ARG A 23 8.41 2.92 -14.82
CA ARG A 23 7.56 3.97 -15.41
C ARG A 23 6.33 4.24 -14.55
N PHE A 24 6.44 5.22 -13.66
CA PHE A 24 5.37 5.58 -12.72
C PHE A 24 4.47 6.74 -13.19
N GLY A 25 4.66 7.22 -14.42
CA GLY A 25 3.84 8.27 -15.04
C GLY A 25 2.96 7.69 -16.15
N PRO A 26 1.82 7.05 -15.84
CA PRO A 26 0.87 6.61 -16.87
C PRO A 26 0.34 7.82 -17.68
N PRO A 27 0.02 7.67 -18.97
CA PRO A 27 -0.42 8.79 -19.81
C PRO A 27 -1.90 9.19 -19.62
N ALA A 28 -2.69 8.36 -18.93
CA ALA A 28 -4.12 8.55 -18.74
C ALA A 28 -4.60 7.86 -17.45
N PRO A 29 -5.78 8.24 -16.91
CA PRO A 29 -6.41 7.54 -15.80
C PRO A 29 -6.64 6.05 -16.12
N ASN A 30 -6.75 5.24 -15.07
CA ASN A 30 -7.10 3.82 -15.14
C ASN A 30 -6.10 2.93 -15.89
N ARG A 31 -4.81 3.31 -15.91
CA ARG A 31 -3.72 2.56 -16.55
C ARG A 31 -2.73 1.94 -15.57
N LEU A 32 -2.53 2.58 -14.43
CA LEU A 32 -1.67 2.10 -13.36
C LEU A 32 -2.31 2.48 -12.03
N TRP A 33 -2.46 1.50 -11.15
CA TRP A 33 -2.93 1.70 -9.79
C TRP A 33 -1.82 1.41 -8.81
N VAL A 34 -1.73 2.22 -7.75
CA VAL A 34 -0.81 2.02 -6.64
C VAL A 34 -1.62 1.61 -5.43
N ALA A 35 -1.33 0.42 -4.90
CA ALA A 35 -1.83 -0.02 -3.62
C ALA A 35 -0.84 0.40 -2.52
N ASP A 36 -1.36 1.02 -1.47
CA ASP A 36 -0.59 1.36 -0.27
C ASP A 36 -1.27 0.78 0.98
N LEU A 37 -0.46 0.36 1.95
CA LEU A 37 -0.92 -0.15 3.24
C LEU A 37 -0.25 0.64 4.36
N THR A 38 -1.08 1.33 5.14
CA THR A 38 -0.63 2.16 6.25
C THR A 38 -1.27 1.77 7.58
N TYR A 39 -0.68 2.24 8.66
CA TYR A 39 -1.03 1.89 10.03
C TYR A 39 -1.32 3.17 10.80
N VAL A 40 -2.57 3.33 11.23
CA VAL A 40 -3.03 4.53 11.93
C VAL A 40 -3.12 4.21 13.42
N SER A 41 -2.37 4.98 14.22
CA SER A 41 -2.46 4.90 15.68
C SER A 41 -3.79 5.51 16.15
N THR A 42 -4.52 4.78 16.98
CA THR A 42 -5.77 5.23 17.61
C THR A 42 -5.67 5.06 19.14
N TRP A 43 -6.66 5.55 19.89
CA TRP A 43 -6.72 5.31 21.34
C TRP A 43 -7.05 3.86 21.71
N ALA A 44 -7.65 3.10 20.79
CA ALA A 44 -7.99 1.69 20.98
C ALA A 44 -6.91 0.72 20.45
N GLY A 45 -5.78 1.23 19.95
CA GLY A 45 -4.72 0.43 19.36
C GLY A 45 -4.34 0.91 17.95
N PHE A 46 -4.27 0.00 16.98
CA PHE A 46 -3.93 0.32 15.59
C PHE A 46 -5.05 -0.07 14.63
N ALA A 47 -5.31 0.78 13.65
CA ALA A 47 -6.09 0.47 12.48
C ALA A 47 -5.16 0.24 11.28
N TYR A 48 -5.48 -0.76 10.47
CA TYR A 48 -4.79 -1.08 9.23
C TYR A 48 -5.62 -0.55 8.08
N VAL A 49 -5.03 0.31 7.25
CA VAL A 49 -5.75 0.99 6.17
C VAL A 49 -5.08 0.69 4.85
N ALA A 50 -5.81 0.03 3.96
CA ALA A 50 -5.39 -0.22 2.59
C ALA A 50 -6.04 0.81 1.67
N PHE A 51 -5.26 1.41 0.78
CA PHE A 51 -5.72 2.34 -0.25
C PHE A 51 -5.35 1.81 -1.63
N VAL A 52 -6.25 2.01 -2.60
CA VAL A 52 -5.94 1.89 -4.03
C VAL A 52 -6.03 3.28 -4.63
N THR A 53 -4.95 3.75 -5.25
CA THR A 53 -4.85 5.08 -5.85
C THR A 53 -4.57 4.98 -7.34
N ASP A 54 -5.21 5.85 -8.13
CA ASP A 54 -4.88 6.01 -9.54
C ASP A 54 -3.57 6.79 -9.69
N ALA A 55 -2.58 6.23 -10.39
CA ALA A 55 -1.26 6.83 -10.50
C ALA A 55 -1.21 8.09 -11.39
N TYR A 56 -2.20 8.27 -12.28
CA TYR A 56 -2.32 9.48 -13.10
C TYR A 56 -3.02 10.60 -12.34
N ALA A 57 -4.28 10.35 -11.93
CA ALA A 57 -5.17 11.35 -11.35
C ALA A 57 -4.93 11.59 -9.86
N ARG A 58 -4.12 10.75 -9.20
CA ARG A 58 -3.86 10.76 -7.74
C ARG A 58 -5.13 10.61 -6.90
N ARG A 59 -6.20 10.07 -7.49
CA ARG A 59 -7.50 9.84 -6.84
C ARG A 59 -7.50 8.51 -6.11
N ILE A 60 -8.10 8.46 -4.92
CA ILE A 60 -8.40 7.21 -4.20
C ILE A 60 -9.56 6.52 -4.92
N LEU A 61 -9.32 5.32 -5.44
CA LEU A 61 -10.31 4.49 -6.12
C LEU A 61 -11.07 3.58 -5.14
N GLY A 62 -10.43 3.23 -4.03
CA GLY A 62 -11.03 2.42 -2.99
C GLY A 62 -10.14 2.39 -1.75
N TRP A 63 -10.74 2.06 -0.61
CA TRP A 63 -10.04 1.88 0.64
C TRP A 63 -10.75 0.88 1.54
N ARG A 64 -10.02 0.29 2.48
CA ARG A 64 -10.58 -0.58 3.52
C ARG A 64 -9.82 -0.39 4.81
N VAL A 65 -10.55 -0.40 5.93
CA VAL A 65 -9.99 -0.37 7.28
C VAL A 65 -10.28 -1.69 7.98
N ALA A 66 -9.30 -2.21 8.72
CA ALA A 66 -9.45 -3.36 9.59
C ALA A 66 -8.75 -3.12 10.94
N SER A 67 -9.24 -3.77 11.99
CA SER A 67 -8.61 -3.78 13.32
C SER A 67 -7.50 -4.83 13.45
N THR A 68 -7.41 -5.77 12.50
CA THR A 68 -6.41 -6.83 12.44
C THR A 68 -5.88 -6.98 11.01
N MET A 69 -4.68 -7.52 10.87
CA MET A 69 -4.09 -7.89 9.58
C MET A 69 -4.08 -9.41 9.46
N ALA A 70 -4.84 -9.94 8.50
CA ALA A 70 -4.70 -11.33 8.10
C ALA A 70 -3.34 -11.49 7.40
N THR A 71 -2.57 -12.48 7.84
CA THR A 71 -1.23 -12.79 7.30
C THR A 71 -1.34 -14.01 6.40
#